data_AF-A0A845FBS9-F1
#
_entry.id   AF-A0A845FBS9-F1
#
_cell.length_a   1.000
_cell.length_b   1.000
_cell.length_c   1.000
_cell.angle_alpha   90.00
_cell.angle_beta   90.00
_cell.angle_gamma   90.00
#
_symmetry.space_group_name_H-M   'P 1'
#
loop_
_entity.id
_entity.type
_entity.pdbx_description
1 polymer ?
#
loop_
_entity_poly.entity_id
_entity_poly.type
_entity_poly.pdbx_seq_one_letter_code
_entity_poly.pdbx_strand_id
1 'polypeptide(L)'
;MNMMNDKDKETYDNLIHSFKNAVSIEESRYYFGEIQLYLDNLQSADEHSITKPQLEEYQRLRKELIEATSKKEVRYYEDQIHEWLNKIHYSKLT
;
A
#
# COMPACT_ATOMS: atom_id res chain seq x y z
N MET A 1 13.04 0.58 19.04
CA MET A 1 12.93 1.43 17.84
C MET A 1 13.67 0.72 16.72
N ASN A 2 12.98 -0.09 15.92
CA ASN A 2 13.55 -0.57 14.66
C ASN A 2 12.90 0.24 13.56
N MET A 3 13.65 1.26 13.15
CA MET A 3 13.41 2.01 11.93
C MET A 3 13.33 1.00 10.78
N MET A 4 12.29 1.10 9.95
CA MET A 4 12.37 0.62 8.57
C MET A 4 13.74 1.06 8.04
N ASN A 5 14.54 0.12 7.54
CA ASN A 5 15.84 0.43 6.96
C ASN A 5 15.64 1.57 5.94
N ASP A 6 16.43 2.64 5.97
CA ASP A 6 16.10 3.84 5.17
C ASP A 6 15.90 3.55 3.68
N LYS A 7 16.57 2.50 3.17
CA LYS A 7 16.40 1.97 1.80
C LYS A 7 15.04 1.32 1.53
N ASP A 8 14.50 0.65 2.52
CA ASP A 8 13.18 0.01 2.45
C ASP A 8 12.09 1.08 2.40
N LYS A 9 12.21 2.08 3.26
CA LYS A 9 11.33 3.25 3.25
C LYS A 9 11.38 4.02 1.92
N GLU A 10 12.58 4.26 1.39
CA GLU A 10 12.77 4.95 0.11
C GLU A 10 12.17 4.15 -1.06
N THR A 11 12.32 2.82 -1.06
CA THR A 11 11.73 1.95 -2.09
C THR A 11 10.21 2.02 -2.05
N TYR A 12 9.63 1.95 -0.85
CA TYR A 12 8.19 2.08 -0.66
C TYR A 12 7.66 3.45 -1.11
N ASP A 13 8.30 4.54 -0.70
CA ASP A 13 7.88 5.90 -1.04
C ASP A 13 7.94 6.13 -2.56
N ASN A 14 8.93 5.58 -3.25
CA ASN A 14 9.04 5.62 -4.71
C ASN A 14 7.94 4.82 -5.41
N LEU A 15 7.59 3.64 -4.89
CA LEU A 15 6.49 2.83 -5.43
C LEU A 15 5.14 3.54 -5.26
N ILE A 16 4.91 4.15 -4.10
CA ILE A 16 3.71 4.96 -3.84
C ILE A 16 3.67 6.21 -4.72
N HIS A 17 4.80 6.89 -4.90
CA HIS A 17 4.88 8.03 -5.81
C HIS A 17 4.55 7.62 -7.25
N SER A 18 5.05 6.48 -7.70
CA SER A 18 4.81 5.96 -9.05
C SER A 18 3.36 5.53 -9.25
N PHE A 19 2.76 4.89 -8.24
CA PHE A 19 1.33 4.57 -8.22
C PHE A 19 0.45 5.82 -8.31
N LYS A 20 0.77 6.88 -7.55
CA LYS A 20 0.02 8.15 -7.57
C LYS A 20 0.09 8.89 -8.90
N ASN A 21 1.19 8.72 -9.65
CA ASN A 21 1.38 9.33 -10.95
C ASN A 21 0.98 8.40 -12.11
N ALA A 22 0.45 7.20 -11.84
CA ALA A 22 0.00 6.30 -12.86
C ALA A 22 -1.13 6.94 -13.69
N VAL A 23 -0.94 6.96 -15.01
CA VAL A 23 -1.88 7.62 -15.94
C VAL A 23 -2.90 6.63 -16.49
N SER A 24 -2.52 5.35 -16.55
CA SER A 24 -3.35 4.25 -17.03
C SER A 24 -3.71 3.24 -15.94
N ILE A 25 -4.83 2.54 -16.15
CA ILE A 25 -5.29 1.47 -15.24
C ILE A 25 -4.27 0.33 -15.16
N GLU A 26 -3.57 0.05 -16.26
CA GLU A 26 -2.52 -0.97 -16.31
C GLU A 26 -1.30 -0.57 -15.48
N GLU A 27 -0.89 0.70 -15.53
CA GLU A 27 0.18 1.22 -14.65
C GLU A 27 -0.24 1.21 -13.18
N SER A 28 -1.47 1.63 -12.85
CA SER A 28 -1.98 1.55 -11.48
C SER A 28 -1.94 0.11 -10.96
N ARG A 29 -2.37 -0.87 -11.77
CA ARG A 29 -2.32 -2.30 -11.42
C ARG A 29 -0.89 -2.82 -11.28
N TYR A 30 0.02 -2.39 -12.14
CA TYR A 30 1.43 -2.77 -12.10
C TYR A 30 2.09 -2.28 -10.82
N TYR A 31 2.06 -0.96 -10.55
CA TYR A 31 2.67 -0.40 -9.34
C TYR A 31 2.00 -0.91 -8.07
N PHE A 32 0.70 -1.18 -8.11
CA PHE A 32 0.00 -1.84 -7.03
C PHE A 32 0.54 -3.25 -6.74
N GLY A 33 0.83 -4.04 -7.78
CA GLY A 33 1.45 -5.35 -7.65
C GLY A 33 2.83 -5.28 -7.01
N GLU A 34 3.64 -4.30 -7.41
CA GLU A 34 4.98 -4.08 -6.84
C GLU A 34 4.91 -3.66 -5.36
N ILE A 35 3.96 -2.79 -4.99
CA ILE A 35 3.72 -2.39 -3.59
C ILE A 35 3.33 -3.60 -2.74
N GLN A 36 2.45 -4.47 -3.26
CA GLN A 36 2.08 -5.69 -2.55
C GLN A 36 3.25 -6.65 -2.37
N LEU A 37 4.01 -6.92 -3.42
CA LEU A 37 5.16 -7.80 -3.37
C LEU A 37 6.18 -7.29 -2.34
N TYR A 38 6.36 -5.97 -2.32
CA TYR A 38 7.21 -5.29 -1.35
C TYR A 38 6.72 -5.47 0.10
N LEU A 39 5.42 -5.29 0.35
CA LEU A 39 4.82 -5.50 1.67
C LEU A 39 4.87 -6.97 2.12
N ASP A 40 4.64 -7.91 1.22
CA ASP A 40 4.70 -9.36 1.49
C ASP A 40 6.15 -9.80 1.82
N ASN A 41 7.13 -9.22 1.13
CA ASN A 41 8.56 -9.45 1.41
C ASN A 41 9.00 -8.83 2.74
N LEU A 42 8.52 -7.62 3.07
CA LEU A 42 8.74 -6.98 4.37
C LEU A 42 8.17 -7.81 5.53
N GLN A 43 6.95 -8.36 5.35
CA GLN A 43 6.32 -9.24 6.34
C GLN A 43 7.13 -10.54 6.56
N SER A 44 7.87 -10.97 5.55
CA SER A 44 8.76 -12.14 5.61
C SER A 44 10.14 -11.81 6.19
N ALA A 45 10.55 -10.53 6.18
CA ALA A 45 11.88 -10.06 6.56
C ALA A 45 11.96 -9.44 7.97
N ASP A 46 10.87 -8.88 8.50
CA ASP A 46 10.88 -8.15 9.76
C ASP A 46 9.66 -8.43 10.65
N GLU A 47 9.93 -8.69 11.92
CA GLU A 47 8.98 -8.72 13.04
C GLU A 47 8.33 -7.34 13.34
N HIS A 48 8.35 -6.37 12.41
CA HIS A 48 7.80 -5.02 12.58
C HIS A 48 6.40 -4.91 11.97
N SER A 49 5.45 -5.37 12.77
CA SER A 49 4.21 -6.00 12.34
C SER A 49 3.14 -4.99 11.92
N ILE A 50 2.83 -4.95 10.62
CA ILE A 50 1.45 -4.66 10.21
C ILE A 50 0.61 -5.69 10.94
N THR A 51 -0.26 -5.24 11.84
CA THR A 51 -1.05 -6.16 12.65
C THR A 51 -1.99 -6.95 11.74
N LYS A 52 -2.33 -8.17 12.12
CA LYS A 52 -3.27 -8.99 11.35
C LYS A 52 -4.57 -8.25 10.98
N PRO A 53 -5.21 -7.46 11.88
CA PRO A 53 -6.40 -6.67 11.54
C PRO A 53 -6.13 -5.60 10.48
N GLN A 54 -4.97 -4.94 10.53
CA GLN A 54 -4.57 -3.96 9.53
C GLN A 54 -4.41 -4.66 8.17
N LEU A 55 -3.71 -5.80 8.13
CA LEU A 55 -3.52 -6.56 6.90
C LEU A 55 -4.86 -7.03 6.31
N GLU A 56 -5.80 -7.49 7.13
CA GLU A 56 -7.15 -7.88 6.71
C GLU A 56 -7.94 -6.69 6.14
N GLU A 57 -7.79 -5.50 6.74
CA GLU A 57 -8.40 -4.27 6.23
C GLU A 57 -7.84 -3.87 4.86
N TYR A 58 -6.52 -3.93 4.69
CA TYR A 58 -5.86 -3.71 3.39
C TYR A 58 -6.30 -4.73 2.34
N GLN A 59 -6.37 -6.01 2.70
CA GLN A 59 -6.83 -7.07 1.81
C GLN A 59 -8.30 -6.87 1.39
N ARG A 60 -9.16 -6.36 2.28
CA ARG A 60 -10.54 -6.01 1.95
C ARG A 60 -10.60 -4.85 0.96
N LEU A 61 -9.92 -3.73 1.26
CA LEU A 61 -9.86 -2.55 0.38
C LEU A 61 -9.31 -2.92 -1.01
N ARG A 62 -8.31 -3.80 -1.04
CA ARG A 62 -7.75 -4.36 -2.27
C ARG A 62 -8.77 -5.16 -3.08
N LYS A 63 -9.51 -6.07 -2.42
CA LYS A 63 -10.51 -6.89 -3.11
C LYS A 63 -11.55 -6.00 -3.78
N GLU A 64 -12.03 -5.01 -3.05
CA GLU A 64 -13.02 -4.05 -3.53
C GLU A 64 -12.48 -3.16 -4.67
N LEU A 65 -11.21 -2.77 -4.66
CA LEU A 65 -10.58 -2.04 -5.77
C LEU A 65 -10.48 -2.88 -7.04
N ILE A 66 -10.19 -4.18 -6.91
CA ILE A 66 -10.10 -5.11 -8.05
C ILE A 66 -11.49 -5.42 -8.61
N GLU A 67 -12.48 -5.57 -7.74
CA GLU A 67 -13.87 -5.85 -8.10
C GLU A 67 -14.63 -4.59 -8.57
N ALA A 68 -14.07 -3.40 -8.35
CA ALA A 68 -14.66 -2.14 -8.79
C ALA A 68 -14.90 -2.11 -10.30
N THR A 69 -16.15 -1.82 -10.69
CA THR A 69 -16.57 -1.81 -12.10
C THR A 69 -16.62 -0.41 -12.71
N SER A 70 -16.45 0.63 -11.88
CA SER A 70 -16.47 2.02 -12.32
C SER A 70 -15.22 2.79 -11.89
N LYS A 71 -14.83 3.79 -12.69
CA LYS A 71 -13.72 4.70 -12.36
C LYS A 71 -13.92 5.46 -11.04
N LYS A 72 -15.17 5.69 -10.65
CA LYS A 72 -15.50 6.37 -9.39
C LYS A 72 -15.20 5.47 -8.19
N GLU A 73 -15.54 4.19 -8.28
CA GLU A 73 -15.24 3.20 -7.24
C GLU A 73 -13.74 2.93 -7.14
N VAL A 74 -13.05 2.82 -8.28
CA VAL A 74 -11.58 2.68 -8.30
C VAL A 74 -10.94 3.85 -7.55
N ARG A 75 -11.27 5.11 -7.89
CA ARG A 75 -10.75 6.29 -7.18
C ARG A 75 -11.06 6.30 -5.70
N TYR A 76 -12.29 5.91 -5.34
CA TYR A 76 -12.68 5.84 -3.93
C TYR A 76 -11.80 4.85 -3.15
N TYR A 77 -11.56 3.65 -3.69
CA TYR A 77 -10.72 2.67 -3.04
C TYR A 77 -9.23 3.02 -3.10
N GLU A 78 -8.77 3.70 -4.15
CA GLU A 78 -7.41 4.30 -4.19
C GLU A 78 -7.21 5.29 -3.03
N ASP A 79 -8.18 6.18 -2.80
CA ASP A 79 -8.13 7.15 -1.69
C ASP A 79 -8.14 6.45 -0.32
N GLN A 80 -8.98 5.43 -0.12
CA GLN A 80 -9.04 4.66 1.12
C GLN A 80 -7.73 3.91 1.41
N ILE A 81 -7.12 3.32 0.37
CA ILE A 81 -5.81 2.67 0.49
C ILE A 81 -4.76 3.72 0.84
N HIS A 82 -4.76 4.90 0.20
CA HIS A 82 -3.84 5.97 0.56
C HIS A 82 -3.98 6.44 2.00
N GLU A 83 -5.21 6.63 2.50
CA GLU A 83 -5.45 6.99 3.90
C GLU A 83 -4.96 5.91 4.86
N TRP A 84 -5.20 4.63 4.54
CA TRP A 84 -4.76 3.50 5.34
C TRP A 84 -3.22 3.42 5.42
N LEU A 85 -2.53 3.57 4.28
CA LEU A 85 -1.07 3.57 4.21
C LEU A 85 -0.48 4.75 5.01
N ASN A 86 -1.08 5.94 4.90
CA ASN A 86 -0.69 7.10 5.69
C ASN A 86 -0.85 6.83 7.20
N LYS A 87 -1.96 6.23 7.64
CA LYS A 87 -2.17 5.91 9.07
C LYS A 87 -1.09 4.99 9.64
N ILE A 88 -0.64 4.01 8.86
CA ILE A 88 0.43 3.10 9.29
C ILE A 88 1.79 3.80 9.30
N HIS A 89 2.02 4.72 8.37
CA HIS A 89 3.26 5.50 8.32
C HIS A 89 3.36 6.49 9.48
N TYR A 90 2.27 7.18 9.83
CA TYR A 90 2.24 8.16 10.92
C TYR A 90 2.13 7.53 12.32
N SER A 91 1.51 6.36 12.46
CA SER A 91 1.46 5.62 13.73
C SER A 91 2.83 5.14 14.22
N LYS A 92 3.89 5.27 13.41
CA LYS A 92 5.29 4.96 13.77
C LYS A 92 6.11 6.18 14.21
N LEU A 93 5.55 7.40 14.16
CA LEU A 93 6.24 8.66 14.49
C LEU A 93 5.89 9.24 15.89
N THR A 94 4.97 8.60 16.62
CA THR A 94 4.62 8.91 18.02
C THR A 94 4.93 7.72 18.91
#